data_AF-Q940U1-F1
#
_entry.id   AF-Q940U1-F1
#
_cell.length_a   1.000
_cell.length_b   1.000
_cell.length_c   1.000
_cell.angle_alpha   90.00
_cell.angle_beta   90.00
_cell.angle_gamma   90.00
#
_symmetry.space_group_name_H-M   'P 1'
#
loop_
_entity.id
_entity.type
_entity.pdbx_description
1 polymer ?
#
loop_
_entity_poly.entity_id
_entity_poly.type
_entity_poly.pdbx_seq_one_letter_code
_entity_poly.pdbx_strand_id
1 'polypeptide(L)'
;MSNYTREKDLEKETGLGPCFNISGKGDVTVPELIFEFKGGAKLELPLSNYFTFVGNTDTVCLTVVSDKTVNPSGGTGPAIILGSFQQQNYLVEYDLENDRFGFAKKKCSP
;
A
#
# COMPACT_ATOMS: atom_id res chain seq x y z
N MET A 1 -4.65 7.85 -13.60
CA MET A 1 -4.19 6.64 -14.35
C MET A 1 -5.24 6.16 -15.37
N SER A 2 -6.03 7.05 -15.97
CA SER A 2 -7.08 6.70 -16.95
C SER A 2 -6.56 6.16 -18.29
N ASN A 3 -5.26 6.33 -18.56
CA ASN A 3 -4.62 5.93 -19.82
C ASN A 3 -3.99 4.52 -19.77
N TYR A 4 -4.14 3.79 -18.66
CA TYR A 4 -3.62 2.44 -18.49
C TYR A 4 -4.75 1.42 -18.51
N THR A 5 -4.52 0.30 -19.21
CA THR A 5 -5.48 -0.81 -19.25
C THR A 5 -5.42 -1.58 -17.94
N ARG A 6 -6.59 -1.95 -17.40
CA ARG A 6 -6.69 -2.76 -16.18
C ARG A 6 -6.54 -4.25 -16.47
N GLU A 7 -5.70 -4.91 -15.67
CA GLU A 7 -5.42 -6.35 -15.75
C GLU A 7 -6.37 -7.14 -14.86
N LYS A 8 -7.62 -7.29 -15.30
CA LYS A 8 -8.71 -7.86 -14.47
C LYS A 8 -8.50 -9.32 -14.07
N ASP A 9 -7.82 -10.11 -14.88
CA ASP A 9 -7.58 -11.51 -14.56
C ASP A 9 -6.54 -11.63 -13.44
N LEU A 10 -5.53 -10.78 -13.45
CA LEU A 10 -4.56 -10.67 -12.36
C LEU A 10 -5.19 -10.12 -11.07
N GLU A 11 -6.11 -9.17 -11.18
CA GLU A 11 -6.86 -8.66 -10.03
C GLU A 11 -7.64 -9.78 -9.33
N LYS A 12 -8.24 -10.70 -10.10
CA LYS A 12 -8.97 -11.86 -9.55
C LYS A 12 -8.03 -12.90 -8.93
N GLU A 13 -6.89 -13.16 -9.55
CA GLU A 13 -5.93 -14.16 -9.07
C GLU A 13 -5.26 -13.71 -7.77
N THR A 14 -4.89 -12.43 -7.68
CA THR A 14 -4.10 -11.89 -6.56
C THR A 14 -4.98 -11.33 -5.43
N GLY A 15 -6.24 -10.97 -5.74
CA GLY A 15 -7.09 -10.19 -4.84
C GLY A 15 -6.66 -8.72 -4.69
N LEU A 16 -5.60 -8.29 -5.38
CA LEU A 16 -5.16 -6.90 -5.44
C LEU A 16 -5.91 -6.16 -6.55
N GLY A 17 -6.21 -4.90 -6.32
CA GLY A 17 -6.89 -4.11 -7.34
C GLY A 17 -7.02 -2.64 -6.93
N PRO A 18 -6.92 -1.71 -7.88
CA PRO A 18 -6.72 -1.92 -9.31
C PRO A 18 -5.29 -2.34 -9.69
N CYS A 19 -5.17 -3.13 -10.76
CA CYS A 19 -3.91 -3.49 -11.42
C CYS A 19 -3.85 -2.89 -12.83
N PHE A 20 -2.69 -2.37 -13.23
CA PHE A 20 -2.50 -1.67 -14.50
C PHE A 20 -1.31 -2.22 -15.28
N ASN A 21 -1.53 -2.48 -16.57
CA ASN A 21 -0.47 -2.82 -17.51
C ASN A 21 0.36 -1.56 -17.84
N ILE A 22 1.66 -1.64 -17.62
CA ILE A 22 2.64 -0.57 -17.84
C ILE A 22 3.69 -0.96 -18.88
N SER A 23 3.52 -2.07 -19.60
CA SER A 23 4.47 -2.53 -20.60
C SER A 23 4.67 -1.49 -21.70
N GLY A 24 5.92 -1.24 -22.07
CA GLY A 24 6.28 -0.22 -23.05
C GLY A 24 5.93 1.21 -22.62
N LYS A 25 5.56 1.43 -21.35
CA LYS A 25 5.44 2.76 -20.74
C LYS A 25 6.75 3.04 -20.02
N GLY A 26 7.23 4.29 -20.14
CA GLY A 26 8.38 4.76 -19.39
C GLY A 26 8.02 4.96 -17.91
N ASP A 27 8.25 6.16 -17.39
CA ASP A 27 7.93 6.46 -15.99
C ASP A 27 6.42 6.40 -15.73
N VAL A 28 6.03 5.63 -14.71
CA VAL A 28 4.64 5.52 -14.26
C VAL A 28 4.42 6.50 -13.12
N THR A 29 3.53 7.47 -13.33
CA THR A 29 3.13 8.40 -12.27
C THR A 29 1.87 7.89 -11.56
N VAL A 30 1.95 7.80 -10.24
CA VAL A 30 0.83 7.46 -9.36
C VAL A 30 0.58 8.61 -8.36
N PRO A 31 -0.65 8.75 -7.84
CA PRO A 31 -0.93 9.74 -6.79
C PRO A 31 -0.15 9.43 -5.50
N GLU A 32 0.31 10.46 -4.81
CA GLU A 32 0.89 10.32 -3.48
C GLU A 32 -0.15 9.79 -2.47
N LEU A 33 0.31 8.95 -1.56
CA LEU A 33 -0.50 8.44 -0.45
C LEU A 33 0.15 8.84 0.88
N ILE A 34 -0.60 9.59 1.69
CA ILE A 34 -0.15 10.10 2.98
C ILE A 34 -1.20 9.75 4.04
N PHE A 35 -0.78 9.14 5.14
CA PHE A 35 -1.61 9.00 6.32
C PHE A 35 -1.33 10.15 7.29
N GLU A 36 -2.36 10.96 7.57
CA GLU A 36 -2.29 12.02 8.57
C GLU A 36 -2.82 11.51 9.91
N PHE A 37 -1.96 11.52 10.93
CA PHE A 37 -2.30 11.08 12.28
C PHE A 37 -2.72 12.26 13.16
N LYS A 38 -3.46 11.93 14.22
CA LYS A 38 -3.77 12.87 15.29
C LYS A 38 -2.47 13.48 15.83
N GLY A 39 -2.44 14.81 15.96
CA GLY A 39 -1.23 15.56 16.34
C GLY A 39 -0.42 16.11 15.16
N GLY A 40 -0.85 15.84 13.91
CA GLY A 40 -0.28 16.46 12.71
C GLY A 40 0.91 15.70 12.10
N ALA A 41 1.27 14.54 12.64
CA ALA A 41 2.29 13.69 12.05
C ALA A 41 1.81 13.09 10.72
N LYS A 42 2.66 13.11 9.70
CA LYS A 42 2.34 12.62 8.35
C LYS A 42 3.24 11.46 7.97
N LEU A 43 2.65 10.30 7.69
CA LEU A 43 3.35 9.14 7.15
C LEU A 43 3.22 9.15 5.62
N GLU A 44 4.24 9.68 4.95
CA GLU A 44 4.32 9.78 3.50
C GLU A 44 4.84 8.48 2.89
N LEU A 45 3.99 7.72 2.20
CA LEU A 45 4.41 6.44 1.66
C LEU A 45 5.14 6.60 0.31
N PRO A 46 6.38 6.07 0.15
CA PRO A 46 6.96 5.87 -1.17
C PRO A 46 6.11 4.89 -2.01
N LEU A 47 6.24 4.97 -3.33
CA LEU A 47 5.46 4.18 -4.28
C LEU A 47 5.45 2.68 -3.97
N SER A 48 6.59 2.12 -3.58
CA SER A 48 6.75 0.71 -3.20
C SER A 48 5.92 0.27 -1.99
N ASN A 49 5.42 1.21 -1.18
CA ASN A 49 4.60 0.91 -0.01
C ASN A 49 3.09 0.82 -0.33
N TYR A 50 2.65 1.20 -1.54
CA TYR A 50 1.24 1.12 -1.93
C TYR A 50 1.02 0.62 -3.37
N PHE A 51 2.07 0.47 -4.18
CA PHE A 51 2.06 -0.28 -5.43
C PHE A 51 3.16 -1.34 -5.45
N THR A 52 2.84 -2.51 -5.98
CA THR A 52 3.80 -3.60 -6.20
C THR A 52 3.73 -4.08 -7.64
N PHE A 53 4.86 -4.53 -8.18
CA PHE A 53 4.90 -5.26 -9.43
C PHE A 53 4.36 -6.68 -9.20
N VAL A 54 3.59 -7.18 -10.17
CA VAL A 54 3.05 -8.56 -10.15
C VAL A 54 3.21 -9.18 -11.54
N GLY A 55 3.52 -10.48 -11.61
CA GLY A 55 3.78 -11.20 -12.85
C GLY A 55 5.16 -10.88 -13.44
N ASN A 56 5.25 -10.78 -14.77
CA ASN A 56 6.49 -10.50 -15.50
C ASN A 56 6.97 -9.03 -15.42
N THR A 57 6.73 -8.34 -14.29
CA THR A 57 7.07 -6.92 -14.04
C THR A 57 6.38 -5.86 -14.92
N ASP A 58 5.57 -6.27 -15.89
CA ASP A 58 4.79 -5.38 -16.76
C ASP A 58 3.49 -4.87 -16.14
N THR A 59 3.14 -5.31 -14.93
CA THR A 59 1.90 -4.91 -14.24
C THR A 59 2.19 -4.40 -12.84
N VAL A 60 1.55 -3.28 -12.48
CA VAL A 60 1.57 -2.73 -11.13
C VAL A 60 0.18 -2.79 -10.51
N CYS A 61 0.10 -3.24 -9.26
CA CYS A 61 -1.14 -3.40 -8.51
C CYS A 61 -1.12 -2.55 -7.24
N LEU A 62 -2.26 -1.92 -6.92
CA LEU A 62 -2.46 -1.24 -5.65
C LEU A 62 -2.51 -2.27 -4.52
N THR A 63 -1.72 -2.06 -3.45
CA THR A 63 -1.66 -2.93 -2.27
C THR A 63 -2.58 -2.47 -1.14
N VAL A 64 -3.73 -1.90 -1.49
CA VAL A 64 -4.79 -1.49 -0.57
C VAL A 64 -6.04 -2.28 -0.95
N VAL A 65 -6.52 -3.10 -0.02
CA VAL A 65 -7.64 -4.01 -0.26
C VAL A 65 -8.84 -3.63 0.60
N SER A 66 -10.04 -3.84 0.05
CA SER A 66 -11.28 -3.67 0.82
C SER A 66 -11.41 -4.78 1.86
N ASP A 67 -11.98 -4.44 3.01
CA ASP A 67 -12.45 -5.38 4.02
C ASP A 67 -13.28 -6.54 3.44
N LYS A 68 -14.16 -6.28 2.46
CA LYS A 68 -14.97 -7.30 1.77
C LYS A 68 -14.14 -8.37 1.07
N THR A 69 -12.91 -8.05 0.68
CA THR A 69 -11.98 -9.01 0.08
C THR A 69 -11.44 -9.98 1.11
N VAL A 70 -11.21 -9.54 2.36
CA VAL A 70 -10.57 -10.33 3.43
C VAL A 70 -11.57 -10.92 4.43
N ASN A 71 -12.72 -10.29 4.63
CA ASN A 71 -13.82 -10.78 5.46
C ASN A 71 -15.17 -10.53 4.76
N PRO A 72 -15.56 -11.39 3.81
CA PRO A 72 -16.79 -11.25 3.03
C PRO A 72 -18.06 -11.26 3.87
N SER A 73 -18.01 -11.94 5.02
CA SER A 73 -19.12 -12.11 5.96
C SER A 73 -19.41 -10.84 6.78
N GLY A 74 -18.56 -9.82 6.66
CA GLY A 74 -18.57 -8.65 7.53
C GLY A 74 -18.01 -8.97 8.92
N GLY A 75 -17.60 -7.93 9.64
CA GLY A 75 -17.08 -8.06 10.99
C GLY A 75 -16.71 -6.71 11.60
N THR A 76 -16.54 -6.69 12.92
CA THR A 76 -15.97 -5.56 13.64
C THR A 76 -14.45 -5.53 13.43
N GLY A 77 -13.93 -4.41 12.95
CA GLY A 77 -12.49 -4.24 12.72
C GLY A 77 -12.12 -2.77 12.67
N PRO A 78 -10.81 -2.46 12.64
CA PRO A 78 -10.35 -1.09 12.45
C PRO A 78 -10.71 -0.59 11.05
N ALA A 79 -10.83 0.73 10.89
CA ALA A 79 -11.07 1.34 9.58
C ALA A 79 -9.90 1.11 8.60
N ILE A 80 -8.66 1.02 9.12
CA ILE A 80 -7.44 0.82 8.34
C ILE A 80 -6.55 -0.19 9.05
N ILE A 81 -5.96 -1.11 8.29
CA ILE A 81 -4.90 -2.02 8.74
C ILE A 81 -3.64 -1.68 7.93
N LEU A 82 -2.56 -1.32 8.61
CA LEU A 82 -1.26 -1.07 7.96
C LEU A 82 -0.49 -2.39 7.87
N GLY A 83 -0.38 -2.93 6.64
CA GLY A 83 0.31 -4.18 6.36
C GLY A 83 1.83 -4.01 6.24
N SER A 84 2.50 -5.12 5.87
CA SER A 84 3.96 -5.15 5.69
C SER A 84 4.43 -4.12 4.66
N PHE A 85 3.74 -3.98 3.53
CA PHE A 85 4.08 -3.00 2.49
C PHE A 85 4.15 -1.57 3.04
N GLN A 86 3.20 -1.14 3.87
CA GLN A 86 3.19 0.22 4.43
C GLN A 86 4.26 0.44 5.52
N GLN A 87 4.79 -0.63 6.11
CA GLN A 87 5.80 -0.57 7.16
C GLN A 87 7.24 -0.77 6.66
N GLN A 88 7.43 -1.22 5.41
CA GLN A 88 8.76 -1.39 4.82
C GLN A 88 9.52 -0.05 4.74
N ASN A 89 10.80 -0.07 5.11
CA ASN A 89 11.68 1.11 5.16
C ASN A 89 11.22 2.21 6.13
N TYR A 90 10.48 1.81 7.16
CA TYR A 90 10.18 2.62 8.32
C TYR A 90 10.74 1.98 9.58
N LEU A 91 11.38 2.79 10.42
CA LEU A 91 11.55 2.44 11.82
C LEU A 91 10.24 2.80 12.52
N VAL A 92 9.59 1.80 13.12
CA VAL A 92 8.40 2.00 13.94
C VAL A 92 8.77 1.72 15.39
N GLU A 93 8.51 2.69 16.25
CA GLU A 93 8.72 2.59 17.69
C GLU A 93 7.37 2.52 18.39
N TYR A 94 7.21 1.55 19.30
CA TYR A 94 6.02 1.41 20.13
C TYR A 94 6.40 1.79 21.56
N ASP A 95 6.06 3.01 21.96
CA ASP A 95 6.32 3.56 23.28
C ASP A 95 5.10 3.29 24.16
N LEU A 96 5.07 2.08 24.73
CA LEU A 96 3.95 1.59 25.54
C LEU A 96 3.80 2.35 26.87
N GLU A 97 4.89 2.92 27.39
CA GLU A 97 4.87 3.69 28.63
C GLU A 97 4.13 5.03 28.44
N ASN A 98 4.29 5.66 27.27
CA ASN A 98 3.66 6.93 26.95
C ASN A 98 2.42 6.82 26.03
N ASP A 99 1.91 5.60 25.82
CA ASP A 99 0.74 5.29 24.98
C ASP A 99 0.80 5.96 23.58
N ARG A 100 1.94 5.80 22.92
CA ARG A 100 2.16 6.37 21.58
C ARG A 100 3.01 5.44 20.72
N PHE A 101 2.96 5.68 19.42
CA PHE A 101 3.92 5.10 18.49
C PHE A 101 4.54 6.20 17.64
N GLY A 102 5.77 5.96 17.23
CA GLY A 102 6.54 6.84 16.35
C GLY A 102 6.91 6.11 15.05
N PHE A 103 7.13 6.89 13.99
CA PHE A 103 7.65 6.37 12.74
C PHE A 103 8.68 7.32 12.15
N ALA A 104 9.71 6.77 11.53
CA ALA A 104 10.70 7.53 10.78
C ALA A 104 11.15 6.76 9.54
N LYS A 105 11.31 7.46 8.41
CA LYS A 105 11.91 6.87 7.20
C LYS A 105 13.29 6.34 7.55
N LYS A 106 13.53 5.05 7.32
CA LYS A 106 14.82 4.40 7.57
C LYS A 106 15.10 3.43 6.45
N LYS A 107 16.25 3.56 5.80
CA LYS A 107 16.70 2.54 4.85
C LYS A 107 17.00 1.27 5.64
N CYS A 108 16.13 0.27 5.50
CA CYS A 108 16.32 -1.04 6.10
C CYS A 108 17.04 -1.91 5.07
N SER A 109 18.37 -1.94 5.15
CA SER A 109 19.17 -2.89 4.35
C SER A 109 19.00 -4.31 4.89
N PRO A 110 19.04 -5.34 4.03
CA PRO A 110 19.55 -6.65 4.44
C PRO A 110 21.00 -6.54 4.95
#